data_AF-A0A1G2ZT44-F1
#
_entry.id   AF-A0A1G2ZT44-F1
#
_cell.length_a   1.000
_cell.length_b   1.000
_cell.length_c   1.000
_cell.angle_alpha   90.00
_cell.angle_beta   90.00
_cell.angle_gamma   90.00
#
_symmetry.space_group_name_H-M   'P 1'
#
loop_
_entity.id
_entity.type
_entity.pdbx_description
1 polymer ?
#
loop_
_entity_poly.entity_id
_entity_poly.type
_entity_poly.pdbx_seq_one_letter_code
_entity_poly.pdbx_strand_id
1 'polypeptide(L)'
;MQASQAAIRNHQIQKLEAFRNAVLNAALPNAPEEDFQFMFLNFVDSLTMSHLRMLKLLDDYKAEHPSNRYTGKQVEFVAKSKEIPSITTQEALPQLGDRQNFYDQILKELRMRGLLKIGMGDQAHFLEKIPYAEPTNLGKQLLAFISSPFAGNNQDNGVGEKSS
;
A
#
# COMPACT_ATOMS: atom_id res chain seq x y z
N MET A 1 -26.03 -12.36 4.70
CA MET A 1 -24.77 -13.13 4.89
C MET A 1 -23.86 -13.22 3.66
N GLN A 2 -24.31 -12.95 2.43
CA GLN A 2 -23.48 -13.08 1.22
C GLN A 2 -22.30 -12.08 1.12
N ALA A 3 -22.49 -10.83 1.57
CA ALA A 3 -21.43 -9.81 1.57
C ALA A 3 -20.23 -10.19 2.44
N SER A 4 -20.46 -10.87 3.57
CA SER A 4 -19.39 -11.34 4.47
C SER A 4 -18.53 -12.42 3.80
N GLN A 5 -19.17 -13.39 3.13
CA GLN A 5 -18.43 -14.46 2.44
C GLN A 5 -17.66 -13.96 1.22
N ALA A 6 -18.20 -12.97 0.50
CA ALA A 6 -17.46 -12.31 -0.58
C ALA A 6 -16.24 -11.53 -0.04
N ALA A 7 -16.39 -10.79 1.06
CA ALA A 7 -15.29 -10.06 1.68
C ALA A 7 -14.18 -11.00 2.20
N ILE A 8 -14.53 -12.12 2.84
CA ILE A 8 -13.57 -13.12 3.31
C ILE A 8 -12.80 -13.74 2.14
N ARG A 9 -13.50 -14.16 1.08
CA ARG A 9 -12.86 -14.72 -0.11
C ARG A 9 -11.92 -13.72 -0.78
N ASN A 10 -12.34 -12.47 -0.95
CA ASN A 10 -11.50 -11.43 -1.54
C ASN A 10 -10.25 -11.14 -0.70
N HIS A 11 -10.39 -11.14 0.63
CA HIS A 11 -9.24 -10.99 1.53
C HIS A 11 -8.24 -12.15 1.39
N GLN A 12 -8.73 -13.39 1.28
CA GLN A 12 -7.89 -14.57 1.06
C GLN A 12 -7.17 -14.53 -0.29
N ILE A 13 -7.86 -14.12 -1.36
CA ILE A 13 -7.27 -13.99 -2.70
C ILE A 13 -6.10 -13.00 -2.68
N GLN A 14 -6.29 -11.82 -2.11
CA GLN A 14 -5.25 -10.79 -2.07
C GLN A 14 -4.02 -11.21 -1.26
N LYS A 15 -4.24 -11.94 -0.16
CA LYS A 15 -3.14 -12.49 0.64
C LYS A 15 -2.39 -13.58 -0.12
N LEU A 16 -3.11 -14.44 -0.82
CA LEU A 16 -2.52 -15.47 -1.68
C LEU A 16 -1.71 -14.86 -2.83
N GLU A 17 -2.21 -13.79 -3.45
CA GLU A 17 -1.47 -13.04 -4.49
C GLU A 17 -0.18 -12.42 -3.95
N ALA A 18 -0.22 -11.81 -2.78
CA ALA A 18 0.97 -11.26 -2.12
C ALA A 18 2.02 -12.36 -1.84
N PHE A 19 1.60 -13.52 -1.32
CA PHE A 19 2.50 -14.66 -1.13
C PHE A 19 3.03 -15.22 -2.45
N ARG A 20 2.18 -15.35 -3.47
CA ARG A 20 2.61 -15.83 -4.79
C ARG A 20 3.69 -14.92 -5.36
N ASN A 21 3.49 -13.61 -5.29
CA ASN A 21 4.45 -12.63 -5.77
C ASN A 21 5.74 -12.65 -4.93
N ALA A 22 5.65 -12.80 -3.61
CA ALA A 22 6.83 -12.95 -2.75
C ALA A 22 7.69 -14.15 -3.17
N VAL A 23 7.07 -15.31 -3.41
CA VAL A 23 7.77 -16.51 -3.89
C VAL A 23 8.39 -16.29 -5.28
N LEU A 24 7.69 -15.60 -6.19
CA LEU A 24 8.23 -15.29 -7.51
C LEU A 24 9.44 -14.34 -7.42
N ASN A 25 9.32 -13.25 -6.65
CA ASN A 25 10.40 -12.27 -6.48
C ASN A 25 11.61 -12.85 -5.75
N ALA A 26 11.41 -13.80 -4.83
CA ALA A 26 12.49 -14.55 -4.18
C ALA A 26 13.37 -15.35 -5.15
N ALA A 27 12.80 -15.78 -6.29
CA ALA A 27 13.49 -16.57 -7.30
C ALA A 27 14.14 -15.73 -8.42
N LEU A 28 14.00 -14.40 -8.39
CA LEU A 28 14.57 -13.52 -9.43
C LEU A 28 16.06 -13.19 -9.16
N PRO A 29 16.85 -12.87 -10.19
CA PRO A 29 18.28 -12.54 -10.03
C PRO A 29 18.57 -11.34 -9.13
N ASN A 30 17.60 -10.44 -8.96
CA ASN A 30 17.66 -9.25 -8.12
C ASN A 30 16.85 -9.37 -6.82
N ALA A 31 16.60 -10.61 -6.38
CA ALA A 31 15.92 -10.86 -5.12
C ALA A 31 16.68 -10.24 -3.93
N PRO A 32 15.98 -9.81 -2.87
CA PRO A 32 16.63 -9.46 -1.60
C PRO A 32 17.47 -10.61 -1.05
N GLU A 33 18.40 -10.33 -0.13
CA GLU A 33 19.13 -11.37 0.60
C GLU A 33 18.18 -12.30 1.37
N GLU A 34 18.55 -13.57 1.56
CA GLU A 34 17.71 -14.60 2.18
C GLU A 34 17.07 -14.14 3.51
N ASP A 35 17.83 -13.50 4.39
CA ASP A 35 17.32 -12.97 5.66
C ASP A 35 16.20 -11.93 5.47
N PHE A 36 16.33 -11.05 4.47
CA PHE A 36 15.26 -10.11 4.12
C PHE A 36 14.06 -10.83 3.50
N GLN A 37 14.28 -11.86 2.67
CA GLN A 37 13.19 -12.64 2.11
C GLN A 37 12.37 -13.34 3.21
N PHE A 38 13.04 -14.00 4.16
CA PHE A 38 12.39 -14.62 5.32
C PHE A 38 11.66 -13.59 6.17
N MET A 39 12.28 -12.43 6.43
CA MET A 39 11.64 -11.34 7.16
C MET A 39 10.37 -10.85 6.45
N PHE A 40 10.42 -10.64 5.14
CA PHE A 40 9.27 -10.19 4.36
C PHE A 40 8.15 -11.23 4.31
N LEU A 41 8.47 -12.52 4.15
CA LEU A 41 7.48 -13.59 4.23
C LEU A 41 6.77 -13.61 5.59
N ASN A 42 7.52 -13.44 6.69
CA ASN A 42 6.94 -13.33 8.03
C ASN A 42 6.05 -12.08 8.19
N PHE A 43 6.39 -10.97 7.53
CA PHE A 43 5.52 -9.79 7.48
C PHE A 43 4.24 -10.04 6.69
N VAL A 44 4.31 -10.68 5.52
CA VAL A 44 3.10 -11.02 4.72
C VAL A 44 2.18 -11.95 5.51
N ASP A 45 2.74 -12.89 6.26
CA ASP A 45 1.95 -13.80 7.08
C ASP A 45 1.27 -13.11 8.26
N SER A 46 2.00 -12.27 8.99
CA SER A 46 1.50 -11.66 10.22
C SER A 46 0.73 -10.35 10.04
N LEU A 47 0.92 -9.64 8.93
CA LEU A 47 0.17 -8.42 8.60
C LEU A 47 -1.18 -8.74 7.95
N THR A 48 -2.18 -7.93 8.25
CA THR A 48 -3.45 -7.96 7.53
C THR A 48 -3.34 -7.21 6.21
N MET A 49 -4.25 -7.47 5.25
CA MET A 49 -4.29 -6.71 4.00
C MET A 49 -4.48 -5.20 4.22
N SER A 50 -5.10 -4.78 5.32
CA SER A 50 -5.25 -3.37 5.66
C SER A 50 -3.90 -2.69 5.93
N HIS A 51 -2.94 -3.39 6.52
CA HIS A 51 -1.58 -2.89 6.73
C HIS A 51 -0.86 -2.68 5.39
N LEU A 52 -0.88 -3.69 4.53
CA LEU A 52 -0.21 -3.64 3.23
C LEU A 52 -0.80 -2.55 2.33
N ARG A 53 -2.13 -2.40 2.33
CA ARG A 53 -2.82 -1.32 1.61
C ARG A 53 -2.50 0.05 2.16
N MET A 54 -2.47 0.22 3.49
CA MET A 54 -2.09 1.49 4.10
C MET A 54 -0.65 1.86 3.74
N LEU A 55 0.26 0.90 3.79
CA LEU A 55 1.66 1.11 3.43
C LEU A 55 1.81 1.52 1.96
N LYS A 56 1.10 0.83 1.05
CA LYS A 56 1.08 1.17 -0.39
C LYS A 56 0.47 2.54 -0.66
N LEU A 57 -0.66 2.86 -0.02
CA LEU A 57 -1.32 4.17 -0.13
C LEU A 57 -0.37 5.31 0.25
N LEU A 58 0.39 5.14 1.34
CA LEU A 58 1.36 6.13 1.79
C LEU A 58 2.58 6.24 0.87
N ASP A 59 2.99 5.15 0.23
CA ASP A 59 4.05 5.16 -0.79
C ASP A 59 3.63 5.96 -2.02
N ASP A 60 2.44 5.65 -2.55
CA ASP A 60 1.86 6.33 -3.72
C ASP A 60 1.66 7.81 -3.45
N TYR A 61 1.13 8.13 -2.27
CA TYR A 61 0.99 9.51 -1.84
C TYR A 61 2.31 10.28 -1.88
N LYS A 62 3.39 9.69 -1.36
CA LYS A 62 4.71 10.33 -1.34
C LYS A 62 5.35 10.44 -2.72
N ALA A 63 5.14 9.46 -3.60
CA ALA A 63 5.59 9.54 -4.98
C ALA A 63 4.95 10.72 -5.72
N GLU A 64 3.65 10.96 -5.49
CA GLU A 64 2.92 12.09 -6.08
C GLU A 64 3.23 13.43 -5.39
N HIS A 65 3.67 13.42 -4.12
CA HIS A 65 3.86 14.61 -3.29
C HIS A 65 5.23 14.64 -2.58
N PRO A 66 6.35 14.67 -3.33
CA PRO A 66 7.70 14.56 -2.78
C PRO A 66 8.09 15.76 -1.90
N SER A 67 7.42 16.92 -2.05
CA SER A 67 7.80 18.19 -1.45
C SER A 67 6.87 18.69 -0.33
N ASN A 68 5.99 17.86 0.24
CA ASN A 68 5.05 18.29 1.29
C ASN A 68 5.76 18.55 2.66
N ARG A 69 6.64 19.54 2.69
CA ARG A 69 6.75 20.47 3.83
C ARG A 69 5.63 21.49 3.65
N TYR A 70 4.52 21.29 4.35
CA TYR A 70 3.49 22.30 4.65
C TYR A 70 3.18 23.32 3.53
N THR A 71 2.29 22.99 2.58
CA THR A 71 1.70 24.00 1.68
C THR A 71 0.43 24.64 2.23
N GLY A 72 0.03 24.35 3.47
CA GLY A 72 -1.08 25.03 4.16
C GLY A 72 -2.47 24.83 3.53
N LYS A 73 -2.60 24.06 2.45
CA LYS A 73 -3.87 23.67 1.87
C LYS A 73 -4.37 22.38 2.52
N GLN A 74 -5.26 22.55 3.49
CA GLN A 74 -6.04 21.47 4.06
C GLN A 74 -6.79 20.72 2.95
N VAL A 75 -6.62 19.40 2.91
CA VAL A 75 -7.65 18.43 2.52
C VAL A 75 -8.38 18.70 1.18
N GLU A 76 -7.64 18.99 0.11
CA GLU A 76 -8.12 18.76 -1.27
C GLU A 76 -7.84 17.31 -1.74
N PHE A 77 -7.46 16.47 -0.78
CA PHE A 77 -6.51 15.37 -0.92
C PHE A 77 -7.09 14.03 -1.45
N VAL A 78 -8.37 14.02 -1.82
CA VAL A 78 -9.12 12.77 -2.02
C VAL A 78 -9.60 12.60 -3.49
N ALA A 79 -9.33 13.58 -4.37
CA ALA A 79 -10.08 13.70 -5.62
C ALA A 79 -9.35 13.37 -6.93
N LYS A 80 -8.04 13.02 -6.96
CA LYS A 80 -7.28 13.05 -8.24
C LYS A 80 -6.27 11.94 -8.56
N SER A 81 -6.24 10.80 -7.88
CA SER A 81 -5.50 9.64 -8.41
C SER A 81 -6.42 8.78 -9.29
N LYS A 82 -6.18 8.75 -10.61
CA LYS A 82 -7.03 8.08 -11.61
C LYS A 82 -7.02 6.54 -11.56
N GLU A 83 -6.37 5.94 -10.58
CA GLU A 83 -6.41 4.49 -10.29
C GLU A 83 -6.89 4.16 -8.86
N ILE A 84 -7.21 5.19 -8.08
CA ILE A 84 -8.08 5.05 -6.92
C ILE A 84 -9.44 5.51 -7.44
N PRO A 85 -10.49 4.67 -7.45
CA PRO A 85 -11.82 5.18 -7.77
C PRO A 85 -12.02 6.41 -6.89
N SER A 86 -12.46 7.51 -7.49
CA SER A 86 -12.69 8.82 -6.88
C SER A 86 -13.70 8.67 -5.76
N ILE A 87 -13.20 8.10 -4.69
CA ILE A 87 -13.83 7.92 -3.44
C ILE A 87 -13.57 9.28 -2.86
N THR A 88 -14.56 10.15 -2.94
CA THR A 88 -14.82 11.04 -1.81
C THR A 88 -14.75 10.16 -0.57
N THR A 89 -14.14 10.65 0.50
CA THR A 89 -13.84 9.97 1.77
C THR A 89 -14.95 9.03 2.33
N GLN A 90 -16.16 9.08 1.78
CA GLN A 90 -17.29 8.15 1.94
C GLN A 90 -17.25 6.79 1.18
N GLU A 91 -16.47 6.54 0.13
CA GLU A 91 -16.62 5.30 -0.71
C GLU A 91 -15.48 4.20 -0.63
N ALA A 92 -14.20 4.52 -0.36
CA ALA A 92 -13.03 3.61 -0.22
C ALA A 92 -12.79 3.29 1.23
N LEU A 93 -13.17 4.24 2.07
CA LEU A 93 -13.20 4.11 3.50
C LEU A 93 -14.53 4.68 4.02
N PRO A 94 -15.69 4.08 3.70
CA PRO A 94 -17.00 4.48 4.24
C PRO A 94 -17.09 4.48 5.77
N GLN A 95 -16.03 4.08 6.46
CA GLN A 95 -15.97 3.79 7.89
C GLN A 95 -14.84 4.55 8.60
N LEU A 96 -14.15 5.50 7.94
CA LEU A 96 -13.08 6.28 8.58
C LEU A 96 -13.57 7.10 9.78
N GLY A 97 -14.82 7.56 9.77
CA GLY A 97 -15.44 8.25 10.91
C GLY A 97 -15.46 7.38 12.17
N ASP A 98 -15.89 6.13 12.03
CA ASP A 98 -16.12 5.21 13.16
C ASP A 98 -14.93 4.29 13.49
N ARG A 99 -13.89 4.26 12.63
CA ARG A 99 -12.76 3.33 12.75
C ARG A 99 -11.39 4.01 12.84
N GLN A 100 -11.33 5.27 13.25
CA GLN A 100 -10.05 5.98 13.42
C GLN A 100 -9.05 5.19 14.28
N ASN A 101 -9.53 4.66 15.42
CA ASN A 101 -8.73 3.81 16.32
C ASN A 101 -8.10 2.60 15.61
N PHE A 102 -8.80 2.00 14.65
CA PHE A 102 -8.28 0.88 13.87
C PHE A 102 -7.14 1.32 12.93
N TYR A 103 -7.27 2.46 12.26
CA TYR A 103 -6.22 2.97 11.38
C TYR A 103 -5.03 3.52 12.15
N ASP A 104 -5.24 4.16 13.30
CA ASP A 104 -4.16 4.55 14.20
C ASP A 104 -3.38 3.32 14.70
N GLN A 105 -4.07 2.23 15.01
CA GLN A 105 -3.42 0.96 15.38
C GLN A 105 -2.61 0.39 14.21
N ILE A 106 -3.13 0.41 12.97
CA ILE A 106 -2.38 0.00 11.77
C ILE A 106 -1.10 0.83 11.61
N LEU A 107 -1.19 2.16 11.71
CA LEU A 107 -0.03 3.04 11.59
C LEU A 107 1.01 2.75 12.67
N LYS A 108 0.56 2.52 13.91
CA LYS A 108 1.41 2.14 15.04
C LYS A 108 2.11 0.81 14.77
N GLU A 109 1.41 -0.21 14.30
CA GLU A 109 1.98 -1.53 13.98
C GLU A 109 2.99 -1.48 12.85
N LEU A 110 2.68 -0.77 11.76
CA LEU A 110 3.63 -0.54 10.66
C LEU A 110 4.90 0.18 11.15
N ARG A 111 4.75 1.16 12.05
CA ARG A 111 5.88 1.86 12.66
C ARG A 111 6.70 0.97 13.58
N MET A 112 6.05 0.18 14.45
CA MET A 112 6.73 -0.75 15.36
C MET A 112 7.55 -1.81 14.61
N ARG A 113 7.11 -2.19 13.41
CA ARG A 113 7.82 -3.13 12.52
C ARG A 113 8.88 -2.46 11.65
N GLY A 114 9.09 -1.14 11.79
CA GLY A 114 10.06 -0.38 11.00
C GLY A 114 9.70 -0.18 9.54
N LEU A 115 8.45 -0.48 9.14
CA LEU A 115 7.97 -0.35 7.76
C LEU A 115 7.52 1.08 7.44
N LEU A 116 7.17 1.86 8.45
CA LEU A 116 6.65 3.21 8.32
C LEU A 116 7.39 4.16 9.29
N LYS A 117 7.74 5.36 8.81
CA LYS A 117 8.12 6.49 9.67
C LYS A 117 7.01 7.54 9.65
N ILE A 118 6.78 8.15 10.81
CA ILE A 118 5.78 9.21 10.99
C ILE A 118 6.49 10.37 11.68
N GLY A 119 6.59 11.51 11.01
CA GLY A 119 7.25 12.72 11.52
C GLY A 119 6.40 13.54 12.51
N MET A 120 5.38 12.95 13.11
CA MET A 120 4.42 13.62 14.01
C MET A 120 4.22 12.80 15.28
N GLY A 121 3.91 13.48 16.39
CA GLY A 121 3.73 12.83 17.70
C GLY A 121 2.51 11.91 17.77
N ASP A 122 2.51 10.99 18.75
CA ASP A 122 1.48 9.96 18.91
C ASP A 122 0.07 10.52 19.19
N GLN A 123 -0.01 11.73 19.72
CA GLN A 123 -1.27 12.42 20.07
C GLN A 123 -2.01 13.00 18.86
N ALA A 124 -1.37 13.11 17.69
CA ALA A 124 -2.03 13.61 16.49
C ALA A 124 -3.16 12.67 16.03
N HIS A 125 -4.18 13.22 15.38
CA HIS A 125 -5.23 12.41 14.77
C HIS A 125 -4.73 11.72 13.50
N PHE A 126 -5.35 10.59 13.12
CA PHE A 126 -4.98 9.83 11.91
C PHE A 126 -4.76 10.70 10.66
N LEU A 127 -5.71 11.58 10.33
CA LEU A 127 -5.64 12.42 9.12
C LEU A 127 -4.48 13.42 9.16
N GLU A 128 -4.10 13.87 10.35
CA GLU A 128 -2.98 14.81 10.54
C GLU A 128 -1.62 14.12 10.35
N LYS A 129 -1.55 12.80 10.60
CA LYS A 129 -0.32 12.01 10.43
C LYS A 129 0.02 11.73 8.97
N ILE A 130 -0.97 11.64 8.08
CA ILE A 130 -0.79 11.22 6.68
C ILE A 130 0.27 12.05 5.93
N PRO A 131 0.27 13.40 5.98
CA PRO A 131 1.30 14.22 5.33
C PRO A 131 2.72 13.92 5.79
N TYR A 132 2.91 13.41 7.01
CA TYR A 132 4.20 13.14 7.63
C TYR A 132 4.55 11.65 7.68
N ALA A 133 3.64 10.79 7.21
CA ALA A 133 3.85 9.36 7.16
C ALA A 133 4.46 8.99 5.81
N GLU A 134 5.47 8.15 5.84
CA GLU A 134 6.13 7.64 4.64
C GLU A 134 6.71 6.25 4.90
N PRO A 135 6.61 5.33 3.92
CA PRO A 135 7.30 4.05 4.01
C PRO A 135 8.81 4.25 4.17
N THR A 136 9.40 3.46 5.05
CA THR A 136 10.86 3.37 5.16
C THR A 136 11.43 2.63 3.94
N ASN A 137 12.76 2.59 3.79
CA ASN A 137 13.39 1.76 2.76
C ASN A 137 12.98 0.28 2.91
N LEU A 138 12.84 -0.21 4.15
CA LEU A 138 12.36 -1.57 4.43
C LEU A 138 10.91 -1.74 3.97
N GLY A 139 10.05 -0.76 4.24
CA GLY A 139 8.67 -0.75 3.78
C GLY A 139 8.54 -0.79 2.25
N LYS A 140 9.36 -0.01 1.54
CA LYS A 140 9.40 0.00 0.07
C LYS A 140 9.91 -1.32 -0.51
N GLN A 141 10.93 -1.90 0.10
CA GLN A 141 11.44 -3.23 -0.30
C GLN A 141 10.38 -4.32 -0.10
N LEU A 142 9.66 -4.30 1.04
CA LEU A 142 8.52 -5.21 1.25
C LEU A 142 7.47 -5.04 0.15
N LEU A 143 7.06 -3.81 -0.14
CA LEU A 143 6.06 -3.53 -1.19
C LEU A 143 6.52 -4.06 -2.55
N ALA A 144 7.78 -3.84 -2.93
CA ALA A 144 8.34 -4.37 -4.18
C ALA A 144 8.34 -5.90 -4.18
N PHE A 145 8.75 -6.54 -3.08
CA PHE A 145 8.84 -7.99 -2.94
C PHE A 145 7.49 -8.71 -3.09
N ILE A 146 6.39 -8.06 -2.68
CA ILE A 146 5.03 -8.63 -2.78
C ILE A 146 4.26 -8.16 -4.04
N SER A 147 4.87 -7.30 -4.85
CA SER A 147 4.27 -6.81 -6.10
C SER A 147 4.51 -7.80 -7.23
N SER A 148 3.61 -7.81 -8.22
CA SER A 148 3.78 -8.67 -9.39
C SER A 148 5.06 -8.29 -10.15
N PRO A 149 6.00 -9.22 -10.38
CA PRO A 149 7.20 -8.93 -11.16
C PRO A 149 6.93 -8.76 -12.67
N PHE A 150 5.70 -9.01 -13.12
CA PHE A 150 5.34 -9.04 -14.55
C PHE A 150 4.33 -7.96 -14.99
N ALA A 151 3.94 -7.05 -14.09
CA ALA A 151 2.90 -6.06 -14.38
C ALA A 151 3.30 -5.00 -15.43
N GLY A 152 4.58 -4.89 -15.79
CA GLY A 152 5.11 -3.87 -16.71
C GLY A 152 5.10 -4.22 -18.22
N ASN A 153 4.72 -5.44 -18.63
CA ASN A 153 4.98 -5.92 -20.00
C ASN A 153 3.78 -5.84 -20.99
N ASN A 154 2.68 -5.15 -20.65
CA ASN A 154 1.46 -5.14 -21.47
C ASN A 154 1.20 -3.82 -22.23
N GLN A 155 2.20 -2.96 -22.48
CA GLN A 155 2.03 -1.71 -23.24
C GLN A 155 2.86 -1.58 -24.53
N ASP A 156 3.27 -2.69 -25.17
CA ASP A 156 3.99 -2.57 -26.44
C ASP A 156 3.67 -3.70 -27.43
N ASN A 157 2.43 -3.76 -27.92
CA ASN A 157 2.04 -4.63 -29.06
C ASN A 157 0.79 -4.08 -29.78
N GLY A 158 0.80 -2.80 -30.15
CA GLY A 158 -0.40 -2.17 -30.71
C GLY A 158 -0.21 -0.96 -31.60
N VAL A 159 0.93 -0.80 -32.30
CA VAL A 159 0.99 0.11 -33.46
C VAL A 159 1.92 -0.47 -34.51
N GLY A 160 1.35 -1.09 -35.54
CA GLY A 160 2.15 -1.57 -36.66
C GLY A 160 1.37 -2.41 -37.65
N GLU A 161 0.26 -1.88 -38.19
CA GLU A 161 -0.28 -2.33 -39.48
C GLU A 161 -1.22 -1.25 -40.05
N LYS A 162 -0.63 -0.25 -40.71
CA LYS A 162 -1.27 0.37 -41.88
C LYS A 162 -0.44 -0.05 -43.08
N SER A 163 -0.91 -1.11 -43.72
CA SER A 163 -0.43 -1.56 -45.03
C SER A 163 -1.51 -1.23 -46.05
N SER A 164 -1.12 -0.38 -47.00
CA SER A 164 -1.65 -0.18 -48.36
C SER A 164 -3.06 0.39 -48.55
#